data_AF-I4D6V3-F1
#
_entry.id   AF-I4D6V3-F1
#
_cell.length_a   1.000
_cell.length_b   1.000
_cell.length_c   1.000
_cell.angle_alpha   90.00
_cell.angle_beta   90.00
_cell.angle_gamma   90.00
#
_symmetry.space_group_name_H-M   'P 1'
#
loop_
_entity.id
_entity.type
_entity.pdbx_description
1 polymer ?
#
loop_
_entity_poly.entity_id
_entity_poly.type
_entity_poly.pdbx_seq_one_letter_code
_entity_poly.pdbx_strand_id
1 'polypeptide(L)'
;MIINKTVIRDLEHKFRRSFPADLKKYLLVNYANEPFPYEFTEQDLYANIQKDIHDYEAGTLDVTVKSPSERWAEEREYLQDLCIEKFREICILKEYISELEHKLLEHGLEPSQMVKQRVKYEAESLPY
;
A
#
# COMPACT_ATOMS: atom_id res chain seq x y z
N MET A 1 2.00 -9.61 7.09
CA MET A 1 2.49 -11.01 6.97
C MET A 1 2.54 -11.42 5.51
N ILE A 2 3.61 -12.11 5.06
CA ILE A 2 3.77 -12.62 3.69
C ILE A 2 3.79 -14.15 3.66
N ILE A 3 3.42 -14.74 2.53
CA ILE A 3 3.47 -16.21 2.37
C ILE A 3 4.86 -16.64 1.93
N ASN A 4 5.38 -17.63 2.66
CA ASN A 4 6.66 -18.26 2.37
C ASN A 4 6.51 -19.79 2.41
N LYS A 5 7.61 -20.51 2.20
CA LYS A 5 7.61 -21.97 2.19
C LYS A 5 7.17 -22.60 3.52
N THR A 6 7.39 -21.95 4.66
CA THR A 6 6.97 -22.49 5.96
C THR A 6 5.46 -22.38 6.12
N VAL A 7 4.87 -21.23 5.76
CA VAL A 7 3.40 -21.06 5.81
C VAL A 7 2.69 -22.04 4.88
N ILE A 8 3.24 -22.29 3.69
CA ILE A 8 2.69 -23.32 2.79
C ILE A 8 2.68 -24.70 3.43
N ARG A 9 3.77 -25.09 4.11
CA ARG A 9 3.85 -26.37 4.80
C ARG A 9 2.83 -26.46 5.95
N ASP A 10 2.62 -25.37 6.67
CA ASP A 10 1.64 -25.31 7.76
C ASP A 10 0.20 -25.42 7.21
N LEU A 11 -0.06 -24.81 6.06
CA LEU A 11 -1.32 -24.98 5.32
C LEU A 11 -1.50 -26.42 4.85
N GLU A 12 -0.51 -27.04 4.22
CA GLU A 12 -0.55 -28.45 3.81
C GLU A 12 -0.87 -29.38 5.00
N HIS A 13 -0.28 -29.10 6.17
CA HIS A 13 -0.58 -29.83 7.40
C HIS A 13 -2.02 -29.59 7.87
N LYS A 14 -2.50 -28.34 7.86
CA LYS A 14 -3.88 -27.97 8.24
C LYS A 14 -4.92 -28.64 7.34
N PHE A 15 -4.68 -28.67 6.04
CA PHE A 15 -5.52 -29.30 5.03
C PHE A 15 -5.28 -30.82 4.89
N ARG A 16 -4.30 -31.37 5.62
CA ARG A 16 -3.92 -32.79 5.62
C ARG A 16 -3.61 -33.34 4.22
N ARG A 17 -2.99 -32.53 3.36
CA ARG A 17 -2.63 -32.90 1.98
C ARG A 17 -1.46 -32.09 1.46
N SER A 18 -0.78 -32.61 0.44
CA SER A 18 0.18 -31.83 -0.33
C SER A 18 -0.51 -30.98 -1.39
N PHE A 19 -0.01 -29.77 -1.61
CA PHE A 19 -0.47 -28.89 -2.68
C PHE A 19 0.33 -29.14 -3.96
N PRO A 20 -0.33 -29.10 -5.13
CA PRO A 20 0.32 -29.08 -6.43
C PRO A 20 1.35 -27.94 -6.58
N ALA A 21 2.35 -28.15 -7.45
CA ALA A 21 3.50 -27.24 -7.57
C ALA A 21 3.13 -25.87 -8.17
N ASP A 22 2.19 -25.86 -9.11
CA ASP A 22 1.54 -24.69 -9.71
C ASP A 22 0.79 -23.87 -8.64
N LEU A 23 -0.05 -24.50 -7.82
CA LEU A 23 -0.75 -23.83 -6.73
C LEU A 23 0.24 -23.23 -5.71
N LYS A 24 1.29 -23.97 -5.34
CA LYS A 24 2.35 -23.44 -4.46
C LYS A 24 3.03 -22.21 -5.05
N LYS A 25 3.37 -22.26 -6.35
CA LYS A 25 3.99 -21.14 -7.06
C LYS A 25 3.06 -19.94 -7.09
N TYR A 26 1.78 -20.16 -7.39
CA TYR A 26 0.75 -19.13 -7.35
C TYR A 26 0.68 -18.46 -5.98
N LEU A 27 0.52 -19.22 -4.90
CA LEU A 27 0.40 -18.68 -3.54
C LEU A 27 1.64 -17.87 -3.12
N LEU A 28 2.84 -18.37 -3.43
CA LEU A 28 4.09 -17.64 -3.14
C LEU A 28 4.20 -16.32 -3.88
N VAL A 29 3.58 -16.22 -5.07
CA VAL A 29 3.70 -15.07 -5.95
C VAL A 29 2.60 -14.05 -5.67
N ASN A 30 1.36 -14.50 -5.51
CA ASN A 30 0.19 -13.67 -5.29
C ASN A 30 0.20 -13.04 -3.89
N TYR A 31 0.74 -13.76 -2.91
CA TYR A 31 0.88 -13.31 -1.52
C TYR A 31 2.33 -13.02 -1.12
N ALA A 32 3.18 -12.69 -2.11
CA ALA A 32 4.60 -12.36 -1.92
C ALA A 32 4.82 -11.04 -1.19
N ASN A 33 3.90 -10.10 -1.40
CA ASN A 33 3.94 -8.77 -0.81
C ASN A 33 2.99 -8.74 0.37
N GLU A 34 3.36 -7.99 1.40
CA GLU A 34 2.46 -7.73 2.51
C GLU A 34 1.21 -7.03 1.96
N PRO A 35 -0.01 -7.34 2.42
CA PRO A 35 -1.16 -6.50 2.13
C PRO A 35 -0.80 -5.07 2.58
N PHE A 36 -0.42 -4.23 1.64
CA PHE A 36 -0.03 -2.84 1.89
C PHE A 36 -1.26 -2.06 2.35
N PRO A 37 -1.13 -1.18 3.34
CA PRO A 37 -1.48 -1.50 4.70
C PRO A 37 -2.86 -0.93 5.07
N TYR A 38 -3.38 -1.35 6.21
CA TYR A 38 -4.56 -0.81 6.93
C TYR A 38 -5.93 -1.45 6.71
N GLU A 39 -6.13 -2.31 5.70
CA GLU A 39 -7.45 -2.94 5.50
C GLU A 39 -7.53 -4.42 5.87
N PHE A 40 -6.42 -5.15 5.83
CA PHE A 40 -6.43 -6.61 6.00
C PHE A 40 -5.70 -7.07 7.26
N THR A 41 -6.42 -7.82 8.09
CA THR A 41 -5.85 -8.56 9.22
C THR A 41 -5.15 -9.83 8.74
N GLU A 42 -4.37 -10.46 9.61
CA GLU A 42 -3.80 -11.79 9.36
C GLU A 42 -4.90 -12.83 9.09
N GLN A 43 -6.06 -12.71 9.74
CA GLN A 43 -7.19 -13.62 9.54
C GLN A 43 -7.77 -13.49 8.14
N ASP A 44 -7.86 -12.26 7.61
CA ASP A 44 -8.36 -12.02 6.25
C ASP A 44 -7.42 -12.61 5.20
N LEU A 45 -6.10 -12.50 5.43
CA LEU A 45 -5.11 -13.17 4.58
C LEU A 45 -5.35 -14.68 4.53
N TYR A 46 -5.53 -15.32 5.68
CA TYR A 46 -5.81 -16.75 5.74
C TYR A 46 -7.17 -17.12 5.13
N ALA A 47 -8.18 -16.25 5.23
CA ALA A 47 -9.48 -16.46 4.60
C ALA A 47 -9.39 -16.42 3.08
N ASN A 48 -8.65 -15.45 2.53
CA ASN A 48 -8.40 -15.33 1.09
C ASN A 48 -7.64 -16.54 0.55
N ILE A 49 -6.61 -17.00 1.26
CA ILE A 49 -5.86 -18.20 0.87
C ILE A 49 -6.76 -19.45 0.89
N GLN A 50 -7.62 -19.59 1.89
CA GLN A 50 -8.57 -20.71 1.94
C GLN A 50 -9.55 -20.66 0.76
N LYS A 51 -10.03 -19.47 0.40
CA LYS A 51 -10.89 -19.26 -0.75
C LYS A 51 -10.18 -19.65 -2.05
N ASP A 52 -8.96 -19.17 -2.27
CA ASP A 52 -8.18 -19.52 -3.46
C ASP A 52 -7.92 -21.02 -3.57
N ILE A 53 -7.64 -21.70 -2.44
CA ILE A 53 -7.48 -23.17 -2.43
C ILE A 53 -8.78 -23.85 -2.87
N HIS A 54 -9.93 -23.41 -2.37
CA HIS A 54 -11.22 -23.96 -2.76
C HIS A 54 -11.53 -23.68 -4.25
N ASP A 55 -11.24 -22.48 -4.73
CA ASP A 55 -11.47 -22.09 -6.13
C ASP A 55 -10.53 -22.87 -7.08
N TYR A 56 -9.31 -23.21 -6.62
CA TYR A 56 -8.43 -24.11 -7.34
C TYR A 56 -9.02 -25.53 -7.46
N GLU A 57 -9.58 -26.06 -6.38
CA GLU A 57 -10.23 -27.37 -6.40
C GLU A 57 -11.48 -27.40 -7.28
N ALA A 58 -12.23 -26.30 -7.33
CA ALA A 58 -13.36 -26.12 -8.21
C ALA A 58 -12.96 -25.94 -9.69
N GLY A 59 -11.66 -25.78 -9.97
CA GLY A 59 -11.15 -25.49 -11.31
C GLY A 59 -11.47 -24.07 -11.80
N THR A 60 -11.81 -23.16 -10.89
CA THR A 60 -12.17 -21.77 -11.20
C THR A 60 -11.03 -20.78 -10.97
N LEU A 61 -9.95 -21.20 -10.29
CA LEU A 61 -8.76 -20.38 -10.08
C LEU A 61 -7.78 -20.52 -11.25
N ASP A 62 -7.41 -19.38 -11.87
CA ASP A 62 -6.28 -19.32 -12.78
C ASP A 62 -4.96 -19.20 -11.99
N VAL A 63 -4.15 -20.25 -12.02
CA VAL A 63 -2.83 -20.32 -11.38
C VAL A 63 -1.68 -19.92 -12.30
N THR A 64 -1.98 -19.39 -13.49
CA THR A 64 -0.98 -18.94 -14.44
C THR A 64 -0.22 -17.74 -13.86
N VAL A 65 1.00 -17.99 -13.42
CA VAL A 65 1.87 -16.95 -12.88
C VAL A 65 2.60 -16.23 -14.01
N LYS A 66 2.32 -14.94 -14.16
CA LYS A 66 3.05 -14.01 -15.06
C LYS A 66 4.56 -14.05 -14.80
N SER A 67 5.34 -13.80 -15.84
CA SER A 67 6.79 -13.68 -15.73
C SER A 67 7.17 -12.51 -14.80
N PRO A 68 8.34 -12.56 -14.13
CA PRO A 68 8.81 -11.45 -13.31
C PRO A 68 8.83 -10.11 -14.06
N SER A 69 9.20 -10.12 -15.35
CA SER A 69 9.21 -8.92 -16.20
C SER A 69 7.84 -8.32 -16.42
N GLU A 70 6.82 -9.15 -16.70
CA GLU A 70 5.44 -8.66 -16.88
C GLU A 70 4.90 -8.07 -15.58
N ARG A 71 5.13 -8.76 -14.45
CA ARG A 71 4.72 -8.26 -13.14
C ARG A 71 5.38 -6.93 -12.79
N TRP A 72 6.66 -6.78 -13.08
CA TRP A 72 7.39 -5.53 -12.82
C TRP A 72 6.96 -4.40 -13.74
N ALA A 73 6.53 -4.70 -14.97
CA ALA A 73 5.97 -3.71 -15.86
C ALA A 73 4.62 -3.19 -15.31
N GLU A 74 3.73 -4.10 -14.92
CA GLU A 74 2.43 -3.76 -14.33
C GLU A 74 2.57 -2.98 -13.02
N GLU A 75 3.44 -3.43 -12.11
CA GLU A 75 3.69 -2.73 -10.84
C GLU A 75 4.24 -1.32 -11.09
N ARG A 76 5.13 -1.16 -12.08
CA ARG A 76 5.69 0.15 -12.41
C ARG A 76 4.63 1.10 -12.97
N GLU A 77 3.78 0.62 -13.86
CA GLU A 77 2.67 1.39 -14.42
C GLU A 77 1.72 1.83 -13.30
N TYR A 78 1.30 0.90 -12.45
CA TYR A 78 0.46 1.20 -11.28
C TYR A 78 1.08 2.25 -10.36
N LEU A 79 2.35 2.07 -9.97
CA LEU A 79 3.04 3.01 -9.09
C LEU A 79 3.23 4.38 -9.74
N GLN A 80 3.47 4.43 -11.05
CA GLN A 80 3.57 5.67 -11.80
C GLN A 80 2.25 6.43 -11.78
N ASP A 81 1.14 5.75 -12.07
CA ASP A 81 -0.19 6.34 -12.05
C ASP A 81 -0.58 6.85 -10.67
N LEU A 82 -0.32 6.04 -9.62
CA LEU A 82 -0.55 6.43 -8.24
C LEU A 82 0.28 7.66 -7.85
N CYS A 83 1.55 7.73 -8.28
CA CYS A 83 2.38 8.92 -8.06
C CYS A 83 1.78 10.16 -8.70
N ILE A 84 1.30 10.05 -9.94
CA ILE A 84 0.66 11.16 -10.67
C ILE A 84 -0.60 11.62 -9.93
N GLU A 85 -1.44 10.68 -9.49
CA GLU A 85 -2.66 10.97 -8.74
C GLU A 85 -2.35 11.70 -7.43
N LYS A 86 -1.44 11.16 -6.61
CA LYS A 86 -1.05 11.78 -5.35
C LYS A 86 -0.38 13.13 -5.52
N PHE A 87 0.39 13.32 -6.59
CA PHE A 87 0.95 14.62 -6.91
C PHE A 87 -0.15 15.65 -7.22
N ARG A 88 -1.17 15.27 -8.00
CA ARG A 88 -2.33 16.13 -8.27
C ARG A 88 -3.09 16.49 -7.00
N GLU A 89 -3.35 15.51 -6.13
CA GLU A 89 -4.00 15.73 -4.84
C GLU A 89 -3.21 16.75 -4.00
N ILE A 90 -1.89 16.62 -3.93
CA ILE A 90 -1.02 17.56 -3.22
C ILE A 90 -1.10 18.97 -3.83
N CYS A 91 -1.13 19.10 -5.16
CA CYS A 91 -1.26 20.41 -5.80
C CYS A 91 -2.58 21.08 -5.44
N ILE A 92 -3.70 20.36 -5.52
CA ILE A 92 -5.03 20.87 -5.16
C ILE A 92 -5.05 21.30 -3.69
N LEU A 93 -4.49 20.49 -2.79
CA LEU A 93 -4.42 20.84 -1.36
C LEU A 93 -3.56 22.09 -1.11
N LYS A 94 -2.45 22.26 -1.84
CA LYS A 94 -1.62 23.48 -1.74
C LYS A 94 -2.35 24.72 -2.22
N GLU A 95 -3.09 24.63 -3.32
CA GLU A 95 -3.93 25.72 -3.81
C GLU A 95 -4.99 26.09 -2.76
N TYR A 96 -5.69 25.10 -2.23
CA TYR A 96 -6.70 25.30 -1.20
C TYR A 96 -6.14 25.93 0.08
N ILE A 97 -4.97 25.47 0.55
CA ILE A 97 -4.28 26.09 1.69
C ILE A 97 -3.96 27.55 1.36
N SER A 98 -3.42 27.83 0.17
CA SER A 98 -3.05 29.20 -0.23
C SER A 98 -4.27 30.12 -0.26
N GLU A 99 -5.42 29.65 -0.75
CA GLU A 99 -6.68 30.40 -0.71
C GLU A 99 -7.16 30.67 0.72
N LEU A 100 -7.06 29.68 1.61
CA LEU A 100 -7.43 29.85 3.02
C LEU A 100 -6.50 30.84 3.73
N GLU A 101 -5.19 30.75 3.49
CA GLU A 101 -4.21 31.68 4.04
C GLU A 101 -4.48 33.11 3.55
N HIS A 102 -4.83 33.27 2.28
CA HIS A 102 -5.22 34.58 1.73
C HIS A 102 -6.46 35.14 2.44
N LYS A 103 -7.53 34.34 2.60
CA LYS A 103 -8.75 34.75 3.31
C LYS A 103 -8.49 35.11 4.77
N LEU A 104 -7.61 34.35 5.46
CA LEU A 104 -7.23 34.68 6.83
C LEU A 104 -6.58 36.07 6.89
N LEU A 105 -5.66 36.37 5.98
CA LEU A 105 -5.01 37.67 5.88
C LEU A 105 -6.00 38.80 5.57
N GLU A 106 -6.95 38.60 4.65
CA GLU A 106 -8.03 39.56 4.36
C GLU A 106 -8.86 39.91 5.61
N HIS A 107 -9.01 38.96 6.53
CA HIS A 107 -9.71 39.15 7.80
C HIS A 107 -8.79 39.57 8.96
N GLY A 108 -7.52 39.91 8.69
CA GLY A 108 -6.56 40.37 9.70
C GLY A 108 -6.03 39.28 10.63
N LEU A 109 -6.20 38.00 10.25
CA LEU A 109 -5.69 36.84 10.97
C LEU A 109 -4.38 36.36 10.32
N GLU A 110 -3.35 36.09 11.12
CA GLU A 110 -2.09 35.55 10.61
C GLU A 110 -2.20 34.03 10.37
N PRO A 111 -1.80 33.53 9.19
CA PRO A 111 -1.69 32.10 8.93
C PRO A 111 -0.70 31.40 9.87
N SER A 112 -1.08 30.22 10.37
CA SER A 112 -0.25 29.43 11.30
C SER A 112 1.16 29.13 10.75
N GLN A 113 1.32 29.05 9.44
CA GLN A 113 2.61 28.78 8.80
C GLN A 113 3.58 29.96 8.94
N MET A 114 3.09 31.20 8.88
CA MET A 114 3.88 32.41 9.11
C MET A 114 4.26 32.58 10.59
N VAL A 115 3.36 32.21 11.50
CA VAL A 115 3.65 32.16 12.95
C VAL A 115 4.75 31.13 13.24
N LYS A 116 4.68 29.92 12.66
CA LYS A 116 5.72 28.88 12.82
C LYS A 116 7.07 29.30 12.25
N GLN A 117 7.09 30.02 11.13
CA GLN A 117 8.33 30.54 10.55
C GLN A 117 8.94 31.63 11.42
N ARG A 118 8.15 32.60 11.92
CA ARG A 118 8.64 33.63 12.87
C ARG A 118 9.24 33.00 14.12
N VAL A 119 8.54 32.06 14.74
CA VAL A 119 9.02 31.37 15.95
C VAL A 119 10.34 30.62 15.69
N LYS A 120 10.50 30.01 14.50
CA LYS A 120 11.78 29.39 14.11
C LYS A 120 12.90 30.41 13.94
N TYR A 121 12.66 31.50 13.22
CA TYR A 121 13.68 32.56 13.03
C TYR A 121 14.06 33.23 14.34
N GLU A 122 13.11 33.46 15.25
CA GLU A 122 13.37 34.01 16.58
C GLU A 122 14.20 33.05 17.45
N ALA A 123 13.90 31.74 17.41
CA ALA A 123 14.66 30.72 18.12
C ALA A 123 16.10 30.53 17.59
N GLU A 124 16.32 30.71 16.29
CA GLU A 124 17.64 30.62 15.65
C GLU A 124 18.47 31.91 15.78
N SER A 125 17.86 33.03 16.19
CA SER A 125 18.51 34.34 16.34
C SER A 125 19.03 34.66 17.74
N LEU A 126 18.85 33.76 18.72
CA LEU A 126 19.37 33.91 20.08
C LEU A 126 20.88 33.60 20.11
N PRO A 127 21.75 34.53 20.56
CA PRO A 127 23.17 34.25 20.70
C PRO A 127 23.43 33.31 21.90
N TYR A 128 24.40 32.41 21.74
CA TYR A 128 24.94 31.53 22.79
C TYR A 128 25.49 32.32 23.98
#